data_AF-A0A2A4T580-F1
#
_entry.id   AF-A0A2A4T580-F1
#
_cell.length_a   1.000
_cell.length_b   1.000
_cell.length_c   1.000
_cell.angle_alpha   90.00
_cell.angle_beta   90.00
_cell.angle_gamma   90.00
#
_symmetry.space_group_name_H-M   'P 1'
#
loop_
_entity.id
_entity.type
_entity.pdbx_description
1 polymer ?
#
loop_
_entity_poly.entity_id
_entity_poly.type
_entity_poly.pdbx_seq_one_letter_code
_entity_poly.pdbx_strand_id
1 'polypeptide(L)'
;MNKFLFLLTIGPVQSFIAQARKTQDLYAGSLLLSQLVKTAIEELKERKDIIFPFAYPNDIDRWDDLESLPNRFVAVVNSSESELQKLGEDIETAVKAKWESLSTSAILDIGKNCKQLSMDKGFFEQIRQHLDIHWLFEPLTDNYKESFKLLERKMGAIKNVRTFEQYNYNGLGEKGRKCSLDGIRNVKFYRMTETQQKKGKEYIQDNLLFARDNCVFDYKTKLDPSILRPGEG
;
A
#
# COMPACT_ATOMS: atom_id res chain seq x y z
N MET A 1 20.05 13.47 24.84
CA MET A 1 19.01 13.39 23.79
C MET A 1 19.30 14.51 22.81
N ASN A 2 19.31 14.19 21.52
CA ASN A 2 19.60 15.14 20.45
C ASN A 2 18.34 15.33 19.61
N LYS A 3 18.25 16.48 18.93
CA LYS A 3 17.16 16.73 17.98
C LYS A 3 17.55 16.21 16.60
N PHE A 4 16.59 15.59 15.93
CA PHE A 4 16.72 15.08 14.57
C PHE A 4 15.56 15.55 13.73
N LEU A 5 15.82 15.83 12.46
CA LEU A 5 14.77 15.87 11.44
C LEU A 5 14.45 14.44 11.01
N PHE A 6 13.19 14.08 11.08
CA PHE A 6 12.67 12.81 10.62
C PHE A 6 11.86 13.04 9.35
N LEU A 7 12.18 12.32 8.28
CA LEU A 7 11.42 12.34 7.03
C LEU A 7 11.00 10.92 6.68
N LEU A 8 9.69 10.72 6.54
CA LEU A 8 9.10 9.49 6.01
C LEU A 8 8.34 9.82 4.72
N THR A 9 8.46 8.95 3.72
CA THR A 9 7.71 9.02 2.48
C THR A 9 7.12 7.65 2.14
N ILE A 10 5.88 7.64 1.70
CA ILE A 10 5.15 6.45 1.26
C ILE A 10 4.96 6.54 -0.25
N GLY A 11 5.32 5.49 -0.96
CA GLY A 11 5.14 5.33 -2.39
C GLY A 11 4.62 3.94 -2.75
N PRO A 12 4.48 3.65 -4.05
CA PRO A 12 4.65 4.58 -5.16
C PRO A 12 3.41 5.47 -5.36
N VAL A 13 3.59 6.78 -5.58
CA VAL A 13 2.43 7.69 -5.77
C VAL A 13 1.97 7.70 -7.22
N GLN A 14 2.87 8.03 -8.14
CA GLN A 14 2.49 8.25 -9.54
C GLN A 14 2.03 6.96 -10.21
N SER A 15 2.74 5.84 -10.03
CA SER A 15 2.33 4.58 -10.66
C SER A 15 1.05 4.01 -10.03
N PHE A 16 0.80 4.28 -8.74
CA PHE A 16 -0.44 3.87 -8.08
C PHE A 16 -1.63 4.68 -8.57
N ILE A 17 -1.47 6.00 -8.63
CA ILE A 17 -2.50 6.92 -9.11
C ILE A 17 -2.77 6.75 -10.61
N ALA A 18 -1.73 6.55 -11.43
CA ALA A 18 -1.87 6.42 -12.88
C ALA A 18 -2.59 5.13 -13.32
N GLN A 19 -2.71 4.13 -12.44
CA GLN A 19 -3.47 2.89 -12.70
C GLN A 19 -4.99 3.09 -12.57
N ALA A 20 -5.44 4.23 -12.02
CA ALA A 20 -6.85 4.57 -11.92
C ALA A 20 -7.52 4.64 -13.30
N ARG A 21 -8.60 3.88 -13.50
CA ARG A 21 -9.38 3.92 -14.76
C ARG A 21 -10.54 4.90 -14.70
N LYS A 22 -10.97 5.26 -13.51
CA LYS A 22 -12.07 6.18 -13.24
C LYS A 22 -11.65 7.21 -12.20
N THR A 23 -12.31 8.38 -12.20
CA THR A 23 -12.07 9.44 -11.22
C THR A 23 -12.27 8.97 -9.77
N GLN A 24 -13.21 8.05 -9.55
CA GLN A 24 -13.41 7.45 -8.23
C GLN A 24 -12.19 6.63 -7.76
N ASP A 25 -11.47 5.96 -8.68
CA ASP A 25 -10.30 5.15 -8.35
C ASP A 25 -9.12 6.07 -8.01
N LEU A 26 -9.00 7.20 -8.71
CA LEU A 26 -8.05 8.27 -8.42
C LEU A 26 -8.27 8.84 -7.01
N TYR A 27 -9.52 9.18 -6.68
CA TYR A 27 -9.90 9.68 -5.37
C TYR A 27 -9.60 8.65 -4.26
N ALA A 28 -10.02 7.40 -4.45
CA ALA A 28 -9.76 6.32 -3.51
C ALA A 28 -8.25 6.10 -3.28
N GLY A 29 -7.44 6.16 -4.34
CA GLY A 29 -6.00 6.04 -4.23
C GLY A 29 -5.36 7.16 -3.39
N SER A 30 -5.79 8.42 -3.61
CA SER A 30 -5.34 9.56 -2.81
C SER A 30 -5.76 9.45 -1.34
N LEU A 31 -6.98 8.98 -1.09
CA LEU A 31 -7.50 8.79 0.26
C LEU A 31 -6.73 7.70 1.01
N LEU A 32 -6.42 6.58 0.34
CA LEU A 32 -5.60 5.51 0.92
C LEU A 32 -4.21 6.01 1.32
N LEU A 33 -3.52 6.74 0.45
CA LEU A 33 -2.22 7.33 0.78
C LEU A 33 -2.32 8.31 1.96
N SER A 34 -3.38 9.11 2.00
CA SER A 34 -3.63 10.04 3.10
C SER A 34 -3.82 9.29 4.43
N GLN A 35 -4.61 8.21 4.44
CA GLN A 35 -4.81 7.37 5.62
C GLN A 35 -3.52 6.71 6.11
N LEU A 36 -2.67 6.23 5.20
CA LEU A 36 -1.40 5.61 5.57
C LEU A 36 -0.43 6.62 6.20
N VAL A 37 -0.36 7.84 5.66
CA VAL A 37 0.46 8.91 6.25
C VAL A 37 -0.13 9.36 7.59
N LYS A 38 -1.45 9.43 7.71
CA LYS A 38 -2.13 9.70 8.98
C LYS A 38 -1.73 8.70 10.05
N THR A 39 -1.79 7.40 9.74
CA THR A 39 -1.35 6.32 10.64
C THR A 39 0.12 6.48 11.04
N ALA A 40 1.00 6.85 10.11
CA ALA A 40 2.41 7.08 10.42
C ALA A 40 2.63 8.26 11.39
N ILE A 41 1.86 9.34 11.23
CA ILE A 41 1.89 10.51 12.12
C ILE A 41 1.32 10.17 13.50
N GLU A 42 0.25 9.38 13.56
CA GLU A 42 -0.35 8.94 14.82
C GLU A 42 0.58 8.05 15.63
N GLU A 43 1.35 7.17 14.95
CA GLU A 43 2.35 6.31 15.61
C GLU A 43 3.53 7.12 16.17
N LEU A 44 3.84 8.29 15.62
CA LEU A 44 4.82 9.23 16.20
C LEU A 44 4.34 9.82 17.53
N LYS A 45 3.03 9.78 17.83
CA LYS A 45 2.32 10.26 19.05
C LYS A 45 2.39 11.76 19.33
N GLU A 46 3.42 12.46 18.86
CA GLU A 46 3.64 13.89 19.10
C GLU A 46 3.33 14.73 17.85
N ARG A 47 2.03 14.94 17.55
CA ARG A 47 1.60 15.71 16.38
C ARG A 47 2.16 17.14 16.33
N LYS A 48 2.48 17.73 17.49
CA LYS A 48 3.04 19.09 17.60
C LYS A 48 4.45 19.19 17.00
N ASP A 49 5.13 18.06 16.87
CA ASP A 49 6.50 17.97 16.38
C ASP A 49 6.54 17.81 14.84
N ILE A 50 5.38 17.66 14.18
CA ILE A 50 5.28 17.63 12.73
C ILE A 50 5.50 19.04 12.16
N ILE A 51 6.51 19.18 11.29
CA ILE A 51 6.81 20.39 10.54
C ILE A 51 5.93 20.49 9.28
N PHE A 52 5.77 19.37 8.59
CA PHE A 52 4.99 19.27 7.35
C PHE A 52 4.39 17.87 7.22
N PRO A 53 3.13 17.71 6.81
CA PRO A 53 2.08 18.73 6.68
C PRO A 53 1.60 19.24 8.05
N PHE A 54 0.73 20.24 8.11
CA PHE A 54 0.18 20.70 9.38
C PHE A 54 -0.72 19.61 10.02
N ALA A 55 -0.43 19.20 11.25
CA ALA A 55 -1.04 18.04 11.90
C ALA A 55 -2.01 18.36 13.05
N TYR A 56 -2.60 19.57 13.07
CA TYR A 56 -3.65 19.98 14.02
C TYR A 56 -3.43 19.48 15.46
N PRO A 57 -2.29 19.79 16.10
CA PRO A 57 -1.87 19.10 17.32
C PRO A 57 -2.85 19.22 18.49
N ASN A 58 -3.57 20.35 18.57
CA ASN A 58 -4.50 20.67 19.65
C ASN A 58 -5.99 20.52 19.26
N ASP A 59 -6.29 20.04 18.05
CA ASP A 59 -7.65 19.96 17.51
C ASP A 59 -7.87 18.55 16.96
N ILE A 60 -8.35 17.66 17.84
CA ILE A 60 -8.53 16.23 17.52
C ILE A 60 -9.63 16.02 16.49
N ASP A 61 -10.75 16.73 16.62
CA ASP A 61 -11.89 16.61 15.70
C ASP A 61 -11.46 16.97 14.28
N ARG A 62 -10.73 18.10 14.13
CA ARG A 62 -10.23 18.51 12.81
C ARG A 62 -9.17 17.58 12.24
N TRP A 63 -8.35 16.95 13.08
CA TRP A 63 -7.42 15.92 12.63
C TRP A 63 -8.15 14.67 12.17
N ASP A 64 -9.18 14.25 12.90
CA ASP A 64 -9.97 13.07 12.61
C ASP A 64 -10.75 13.22 11.30
N ASP A 65 -11.28 14.43 11.04
CA ASP A 65 -11.98 14.80 9.80
C ASP A 65 -11.06 15.09 8.60
N LEU A 66 -9.74 15.01 8.74
CA LEU A 66 -8.82 15.33 7.66
C LEU A 66 -8.81 14.25 6.57
N GLU A 67 -9.31 14.61 5.38
CA GLU A 67 -9.42 13.68 4.25
C GLU A 67 -8.17 13.63 3.35
N SER A 68 -7.32 14.66 3.40
CA SER A 68 -6.21 14.82 2.46
C SER A 68 -4.90 15.13 3.16
N LEU A 69 -3.91 14.26 2.93
CA LEU A 69 -2.53 14.43 3.35
C LEU A 69 -1.58 14.11 2.19
N PRO A 70 -0.43 14.81 2.07
CA PRO A 70 0.64 14.41 1.17
C PRO A 70 1.17 13.02 1.55
N ASN A 71 1.82 12.35 0.62
CA ASN A 71 2.42 11.02 0.79
C ASN A 71 3.72 11.03 1.62
N ARG A 72 3.96 12.07 2.42
CA ARG A 72 5.18 12.26 3.19
C ARG A 72 4.92 13.16 4.39
N PHE A 73 5.76 13.06 5.41
CA PHE A 73 5.82 14.05 6.46
C PHE A 73 7.26 14.32 6.90
N VAL A 74 7.46 15.45 7.56
CA VAL A 74 8.71 15.87 8.20
C VAL A 74 8.40 16.24 9.64
N ALA A 75 9.19 15.75 10.59
CA ALA A 75 9.03 16.03 12.01
C ALA A 75 10.37 16.37 12.68
N VAL A 76 10.32 17.02 13.86
CA VAL A 76 11.47 17.13 14.77
C VAL A 76 11.33 16.08 15.86
N VAL A 77 12.29 15.17 15.99
CA VAL A 77 12.26 14.13 17.03
C VAL A 77 13.39 14.40 18.03
N ASN A 78 13.10 14.30 19.32
CA ASN A 78 14.10 14.38 20.37
C ASN A 78 14.33 12.99 20.96
N SER A 79 15.46 12.36 20.63
CA SER A 79 15.73 10.96 20.97
C SER A 79 17.24 10.68 21.05
N SER A 80 17.62 9.48 21.46
CA SER A 80 19.01 9.00 21.35
C SER A 80 19.23 8.29 20.02
N GLU A 81 20.46 8.30 19.49
CA GLU A 81 20.77 7.66 18.20
C GLU A 81 20.42 6.16 18.18
N SER A 82 20.57 5.47 19.32
CA SER A 82 20.22 4.06 19.47
C SER A 82 18.72 3.76 19.36
N GLU A 83 17.85 4.74 19.53
CA GLU A 83 16.38 4.56 19.50
C GLU A 83 15.77 4.92 18.15
N LEU A 84 16.47 5.69 17.30
CA LEU A 84 15.95 6.20 16.03
C LEU A 84 15.56 5.09 15.07
N GLN A 85 16.40 4.06 14.95
CA GLN A 85 16.12 2.93 14.05
C GLN A 85 14.82 2.24 14.45
N LYS A 86 14.68 1.92 15.74
CA LYS A 86 13.48 1.26 16.28
C LYS A 86 12.24 2.12 16.04
N LEU A 87 12.32 3.43 16.27
CA LEU A 87 11.20 4.35 16.00
C LEU A 87 10.77 4.30 14.52
N GLY A 88 11.73 4.34 13.59
CA GLY A 88 11.42 4.24 12.16
C GLY A 88 10.78 2.90 11.79
N GLU A 89 11.32 1.79 12.31
CA GLU A 89 10.82 0.43 12.09
C GLU A 89 9.40 0.22 12.67
N ASP A 90 9.13 0.74 13.87
CA ASP A 90 7.82 0.66 14.53
C ASP A 90 6.76 1.41 13.70
N ILE A 91 7.08 2.62 13.23
CA ILE A 91 6.18 3.42 12.37
C ILE A 91 5.95 2.73 11.02
N GLU A 92 7.00 2.23 10.37
CA GLU A 92 6.88 1.48 9.11
C GLU A 92 6.01 0.23 9.29
N THR A 93 6.19 -0.49 10.40
CA THR A 93 5.41 -1.69 10.73
C THR A 93 3.93 -1.34 10.91
N ALA A 94 3.61 -0.24 11.61
CA ALA A 94 2.24 0.23 11.79
C ALA A 94 1.57 0.56 10.45
N VAL A 95 2.28 1.24 9.55
CA VAL A 95 1.79 1.55 8.19
C VAL A 95 1.52 0.28 7.38
N LYS A 96 2.47 -0.66 7.36
CA LYS A 96 2.30 -1.95 6.66
C LYS A 96 1.12 -2.75 7.22
N ALA A 97 0.96 -2.79 8.55
CA ALA A 97 -0.15 -3.46 9.19
C ALA A 97 -1.50 -2.81 8.83
N LYS A 98 -1.57 -1.47 8.79
CA LYS A 98 -2.77 -0.75 8.35
C LYS A 98 -3.12 -1.07 6.90
N TRP A 99 -2.14 -1.09 6.01
CA TRP A 99 -2.33 -1.44 4.59
C TRP A 99 -2.86 -2.86 4.41
N GLU A 100 -2.25 -3.84 5.10
CA GLU A 100 -2.70 -5.23 5.07
C GLU A 100 -4.12 -5.38 5.64
N SER A 101 -4.44 -4.66 6.73
CA SER A 101 -5.77 -4.63 7.31
C SER A 101 -6.82 -4.05 6.35
N LEU A 102 -6.57 -2.89 5.74
CA LEU A 102 -7.48 -2.26 4.77
C LEU A 102 -7.74 -3.19 3.58
N SER A 103 -6.69 -3.80 3.05
CA SER A 103 -6.78 -4.75 1.93
C SER A 103 -7.59 -5.99 2.28
N THR A 104 -7.37 -6.53 3.49
CA THR A 104 -8.10 -7.69 4.01
C THR A 104 -9.58 -7.37 4.22
N SER A 105 -9.88 -6.23 4.84
CA SER A 105 -11.26 -5.77 5.08
C SER A 105 -12.02 -5.56 3.78
N ALA A 106 -11.42 -4.92 2.78
CA ALA A 106 -12.05 -4.71 1.47
C ALA A 106 -12.45 -6.04 0.82
N ILE A 107 -11.57 -7.05 0.87
CA ILE A 107 -11.84 -8.37 0.32
C ILE A 107 -12.91 -9.11 1.13
N LEU A 108 -12.88 -9.04 2.47
CA LEU A 108 -13.90 -9.66 3.33
C LEU A 108 -15.28 -9.04 3.13
N ASP A 109 -15.36 -7.71 2.93
CA ASP A 109 -16.62 -7.02 2.67
C ASP A 109 -17.26 -7.47 1.35
N ILE A 110 -16.45 -7.69 0.31
CA ILE A 110 -16.89 -8.33 -0.94
C ILE A 110 -17.31 -9.78 -0.66
N GLY A 111 -16.55 -10.49 0.18
CA GLY A 111 -16.73 -11.90 0.54
C GLY A 111 -17.94 -12.21 1.42
N LYS A 112 -18.57 -11.21 2.07
CA LYS A 112 -19.81 -11.40 2.86
C LYS A 112 -20.92 -12.09 2.07
N ASN A 113 -20.90 -11.99 0.73
CA ASN A 113 -21.84 -12.65 -0.17
C ASN A 113 -21.21 -13.78 -1.01
N CYS A 114 -19.96 -14.19 -0.75
CA CYS A 114 -19.25 -15.19 -1.55
C CYS A 114 -18.40 -16.16 -0.71
N LYS A 115 -18.94 -17.37 -0.46
CA LYS A 115 -18.26 -18.44 0.31
C LYS A 115 -16.97 -18.97 -0.33
N GLN A 116 -16.74 -18.70 -1.61
CA GLN A 116 -15.57 -19.16 -2.37
C GLN A 116 -14.36 -18.24 -2.19
N LEU A 117 -14.55 -17.08 -1.56
CA LEU A 117 -13.52 -16.07 -1.44
C LEU A 117 -12.45 -16.50 -0.43
N SER A 118 -11.21 -16.59 -0.90
CA SER A 118 -10.04 -16.95 -0.10
C SER A 118 -8.85 -16.08 -0.48
N MET A 119 -8.09 -15.63 0.52
CA MET A 119 -6.82 -14.92 0.35
C MET A 119 -5.69 -15.93 0.49
N ASP A 120 -4.94 -16.14 -0.58
CA ASP A 120 -3.80 -17.05 -0.61
C ASP A 120 -2.50 -16.35 -0.16
N LYS A 121 -1.39 -17.10 -0.15
CA LYS A 121 -0.07 -16.55 0.17
C LYS A 121 0.38 -15.48 -0.83
N GLY A 122 0.08 -15.64 -2.12
CA GLY A 122 0.47 -14.70 -3.16
C GLY A 122 -0.33 -13.39 -3.11
N PHE A 123 -1.55 -13.38 -2.59
CA PHE A 123 -2.29 -12.17 -2.26
C PHE A 123 -1.53 -11.35 -1.22
N PHE A 124 -1.18 -11.96 -0.08
CA PHE A 124 -0.41 -11.27 0.95
C PHE A 124 0.98 -10.87 0.47
N GLU A 125 1.60 -11.66 -0.42
CA GLU A 125 2.86 -11.29 -1.09
C GLU A 125 2.70 -9.99 -1.90
N GLN A 126 1.63 -9.87 -2.72
CA GLN A 126 1.34 -8.64 -3.46
C GLN A 126 1.08 -7.45 -2.55
N ILE A 127 0.30 -7.64 -1.47
CA ILE A 127 -0.03 -6.58 -0.51
C ILE A 127 1.23 -6.08 0.21
N ARG A 128 2.07 -6.98 0.72
CA ARG A 128 3.26 -6.63 1.52
C ARG A 128 4.37 -5.98 0.70
N GLN A 129 4.49 -6.32 -0.58
CA GLN A 129 5.46 -5.71 -1.50
C GLN A 129 4.90 -4.50 -2.26
N HIS A 130 3.66 -4.08 -1.97
CA HIS A 130 3.03 -2.98 -2.73
C HIS A 130 3.61 -1.62 -2.40
N LEU A 131 3.83 -1.37 -1.10
CA LEU A 131 4.26 -0.07 -0.60
C LEU A 131 5.78 0.04 -0.60
N ASP A 132 6.25 1.20 -1.05
CA ASP A 132 7.64 1.62 -1.00
C ASP A 132 7.77 2.70 0.09
N ILE A 133 8.18 2.28 1.29
CA ILE A 133 8.28 3.16 2.46
C ILE A 133 9.74 3.47 2.70
N HIS A 134 10.08 4.76 2.61
CA HIS A 134 11.43 5.24 2.88
C HIS A 134 11.39 6.21 4.03
N TRP A 135 12.32 6.06 4.96
CA TRP A 135 12.45 6.98 6.08
C TRP A 135 13.92 7.17 6.46
N LEU A 136 14.25 8.33 7.01
CA LEU A 136 15.58 8.60 7.55
C LEU A 136 15.54 9.72 8.60
N PHE A 137 16.59 9.73 9.42
CA PHE A 137 16.82 10.76 10.42
C PHE A 137 18.10 11.54 10.09
N GLU A 138 18.06 12.86 10.22
CA GLU A 138 19.22 13.74 10.10
C GLU A 138 19.39 14.58 11.36
N PRO A 139 20.58 14.67 11.97
CA PRO A 139 20.82 15.58 13.08
C PRO A 139 20.37 17.02 12.77
N LEU A 140 19.55 17.58 13.67
CA LEU A 140 19.11 18.96 13.58
C LEU A 140 20.15 19.86 14.23
N THR A 141 20.84 20.65 13.41
CA THR A 141 21.79 21.67 13.86
C THR A 141 21.10 23.04 13.97
N ASP A 142 21.82 24.05 14.48
CA ASP A 142 21.32 25.43 14.52
C ASP A 142 21.01 26.00 13.11
N ASN A 143 21.58 25.41 12.07
CA ASN A 143 21.28 25.74 10.69
C ASN A 143 20.25 24.76 10.08
N TYR A 144 18.98 24.99 10.42
CA TYR A 144 17.85 24.19 9.91
C TYR A 144 17.88 24.01 8.38
N LYS A 145 18.21 25.08 7.63
CA LYS A 145 18.19 25.06 6.16
C LYS A 145 19.15 24.02 5.60
N GLU A 146 20.36 23.92 6.15
CA GLU A 146 21.36 22.96 5.69
C GLU A 146 21.02 21.54 6.15
N SER A 147 20.56 21.35 7.40
CA SER A 147 20.05 20.05 7.87
C SER A 147 18.90 19.54 6.98
N PHE A 148 17.95 20.41 6.62
CA PHE A 148 16.80 20.04 5.78
C PHE A 148 17.21 19.71 4.33
N LYS A 149 18.12 20.49 3.72
CA LYS A 149 18.64 20.17 2.37
C LYS A 149 19.36 18.82 2.36
N LEU A 150 20.13 18.53 3.41
CA LEU A 150 20.84 17.27 3.54
C LEU A 150 19.88 16.09 3.68
N LEU A 151 18.84 16.24 4.52
CA LEU A 151 17.74 15.29 4.70
C LEU A 151 17.08 14.94 3.34
N GLU A 152 16.67 15.95 2.57
CA GLU A 152 16.05 15.77 1.24
C GLU A 152 17.00 15.09 0.25
N ARG A 153 18.28 15.51 0.22
CA ARG A 153 19.28 14.90 -0.68
C ARG A 153 19.50 13.42 -0.35
N LYS A 154 19.61 13.06 0.94
CA LYS A 154 19.74 11.67 1.38
C LYS A 154 18.48 10.86 1.03
N MET A 155 17.29 11.42 1.23
CA MET A 155 16.03 10.78 0.87
C MET A 155 15.95 10.48 -0.64
N GLY A 156 16.37 11.44 -1.47
CA GLY A 156 16.48 11.23 -2.91
C GLY A 156 17.45 10.10 -3.29
N ALA A 157 18.60 10.01 -2.59
CA ALA A 157 19.56 8.93 -2.80
C ALA A 157 19.01 7.55 -2.40
N ILE A 158 18.32 7.44 -1.26
CA ILE A 158 17.69 6.20 -0.80
C ILE A 158 16.66 5.71 -1.84
N LYS A 159 15.81 6.60 -2.35
CA LYS A 159 14.82 6.27 -3.38
C LYS A 159 15.42 5.73 -4.68
N ASN A 160 16.67 6.09 -5.00
CA ASN A 160 17.36 5.62 -6.20
C ASN A 160 17.94 4.21 -6.05
N VAL A 161 18.17 3.73 -4.82
CA VAL A 161 18.71 2.38 -4.60
C VAL A 161 17.66 1.30 -4.88
N ARG A 162 16.38 1.64 -4.77
CA ARG A 162 15.17 0.81 -4.97
C ARG A 162 15.47 -0.70 -4.92
N THR A 163 15.34 -1.28 -3.73
CA THR A 163 15.36 -2.73 -3.56
C THR A 163 14.23 -3.36 -4.36
N PHE A 164 14.59 -4.29 -5.24
CA PHE A 164 13.62 -5.05 -6.03
C PHE A 164 13.48 -6.45 -5.43
N GLU A 165 12.28 -6.76 -4.95
CA GLU A 165 11.89 -8.13 -4.61
C GLU A 165 11.12 -8.73 -5.79
N GLN A 166 11.49 -9.95 -6.17
CA GLN A 166 10.78 -10.68 -7.21
C GLN A 166 9.63 -11.46 -6.58
N TYR A 167 8.43 -11.28 -7.13
CA TYR A 167 7.28 -12.12 -6.77
C TYR A 167 7.58 -13.59 -7.06
N ASN A 168 7.40 -14.43 -6.05
CA ASN A 168 7.63 -15.85 -6.09
C ASN A 168 6.36 -16.60 -6.51
N TYR A 169 5.18 -16.24 -5.98
CA TYR A 169 3.90 -16.91 -6.21
C TYR A 169 4.01 -18.45 -6.17
N ASN A 170 4.53 -19.01 -5.07
CA ASN A 170 4.73 -20.46 -4.90
C ASN A 170 5.58 -21.11 -6.01
N GLY A 171 6.62 -20.40 -6.49
CA GLY A 171 7.58 -20.85 -7.49
C GLY A 171 7.15 -20.58 -8.93
N LEU A 172 5.97 -20.01 -9.15
CA LEU A 172 5.46 -19.69 -10.49
C LEU A 172 6.10 -18.43 -11.06
N GLY A 173 6.59 -17.54 -10.19
CA GLY A 173 6.96 -16.18 -10.57
C GLY A 173 5.80 -15.46 -11.25
N GLU A 174 6.09 -14.43 -12.03
CA GLU A 174 5.09 -13.65 -12.77
C GLU A 174 4.48 -14.39 -14.00
N LYS A 175 4.40 -15.72 -13.98
CA LYS A 175 3.71 -16.52 -15.01
C LYS A 175 2.22 -16.54 -14.72
N GLY A 176 1.40 -15.97 -15.59
CA GLY A 176 -0.05 -15.92 -15.37
C GLY A 176 -0.75 -14.79 -16.11
N ARG A 177 -2.08 -14.83 -16.09
CA ARG A 177 -2.91 -13.69 -16.52
C ARG A 177 -2.65 -12.50 -15.59
N LYS A 178 -2.54 -11.30 -16.18
CA LYS A 178 -2.34 -10.06 -15.44
C LYS A 178 -3.64 -9.41 -15.02
N CYS A 179 -3.58 -8.64 -13.93
CA CYS A 179 -4.68 -7.83 -13.46
C CYS A 179 -5.18 -6.97 -14.61
N SER A 180 -6.49 -7.00 -14.79
CA SER A 180 -7.18 -6.24 -15.79
C SER A 180 -7.08 -4.74 -15.53
N LEU A 181 -6.78 -4.28 -14.31
CA LEU A 181 -6.57 -2.86 -13.97
C LEU A 181 -5.13 -2.41 -14.21
N ASP A 182 -4.17 -2.99 -13.47
CA ASP A 182 -2.78 -2.54 -13.50
C ASP A 182 -1.94 -3.14 -14.63
N GLY A 183 -2.34 -4.30 -15.17
CA GLY A 183 -1.63 -5.01 -16.24
C GLY A 183 -0.26 -5.57 -15.85
N ILE A 184 0.13 -5.50 -14.57
CA ILE A 184 1.47 -5.82 -14.08
C ILE A 184 1.47 -7.11 -13.27
N ARG A 185 0.57 -7.24 -12.28
CA ARG A 185 0.58 -8.34 -11.31
C ARG A 185 -0.29 -9.50 -11.75
N ASN A 186 0.09 -10.72 -11.40
CA ASN A 186 -0.79 -11.88 -11.60
C ASN A 186 -2.12 -11.70 -10.88
N VAL A 187 -3.21 -12.08 -11.55
CA VAL A 187 -4.56 -12.05 -10.95
C VAL A 187 -4.63 -12.98 -9.75
N LYS A 188 -5.30 -12.57 -8.67
CA LYS A 188 -5.60 -13.43 -7.51
C LYS A 188 -7.05 -13.84 -7.43
N PHE A 189 -7.91 -13.06 -8.07
CA PHE A 189 -9.34 -13.27 -8.19
C PHE A 189 -9.66 -13.31 -9.67
N TYR A 190 -10.46 -14.28 -10.13
CA TYR A 190 -10.81 -14.38 -11.55
C TYR A 190 -12.24 -14.85 -11.73
N ARG A 191 -13.02 -14.16 -12.56
CA ARG A 191 -14.41 -14.57 -12.86
C ARG A 191 -14.48 -15.19 -14.24
N MET A 192 -14.94 -16.44 -14.33
CA MET A 192 -15.06 -17.13 -15.61
C MET A 192 -16.16 -16.53 -16.49
N THR A 193 -15.93 -16.51 -17.80
CA THR A 193 -16.99 -16.33 -18.80
C THR A 193 -17.84 -17.59 -18.92
N GLU A 194 -19.01 -17.48 -19.54
CA GLU A 194 -19.89 -18.64 -19.79
C GLU A 194 -19.18 -19.75 -20.58
N THR A 195 -18.40 -19.38 -21.61
CA THR A 195 -17.62 -20.34 -22.40
C THR A 195 -16.51 -20.99 -21.59
N GLN A 196 -15.85 -20.24 -20.70
CA GLN A 196 -14.80 -20.76 -19.82
C GLN A 196 -15.36 -21.71 -18.77
N GLN A 197 -16.55 -21.42 -18.23
CA GLN A 197 -17.20 -22.31 -17.26
C GLN A 197 -17.46 -23.71 -17.84
N LYS A 198 -17.80 -23.81 -19.13
CA LYS A 198 -17.96 -25.10 -19.83
C LYS A 198 -16.67 -25.92 -19.90
N LYS A 199 -15.50 -25.27 -19.88
CA LYS A 199 -14.18 -25.95 -19.88
C LYS A 199 -13.73 -26.39 -18.48
N GLY A 200 -14.35 -25.85 -17.43
CA GLY A 200 -14.05 -26.18 -16.04
C GLY A 200 -12.89 -25.39 -15.44
N LYS A 201 -12.88 -25.30 -14.11
CA LYS A 201 -11.90 -24.53 -13.32
C LYS A 201 -10.46 -24.98 -13.56
N GLU A 202 -10.21 -26.29 -13.62
CA GLU A 202 -8.86 -26.85 -13.82
C GLU A 202 -8.24 -26.40 -15.13
N TYR A 203 -9.01 -26.46 -16.22
CA TYR A 203 -8.55 -25.97 -17.53
C TYR A 203 -8.12 -24.49 -17.47
N ILE A 204 -8.89 -23.65 -16.77
CA ILE A 204 -8.57 -22.22 -16.62
C ILE A 204 -7.31 -22.01 -15.80
N GLN A 205 -7.14 -22.76 -14.71
CA GLN A 205 -5.93 -22.71 -13.90
C GLN A 205 -4.69 -23.17 -14.67
N ASP A 206 -4.79 -24.19 -15.51
CA ASP A 206 -3.63 -24.75 -16.22
C ASP A 206 -3.24 -23.98 -17.48
N ASN A 207 -4.19 -23.31 -18.14
CA ASN A 207 -3.96 -22.69 -19.45
C ASN A 207 -3.96 -21.16 -19.43
N LEU A 208 -4.55 -20.53 -18.40
CA LEU A 208 -4.71 -19.08 -18.35
C LEU A 208 -4.05 -18.47 -17.11
N LEU A 209 -4.39 -18.99 -15.92
CA LEU A 209 -3.91 -18.40 -14.67
C LEU A 209 -2.52 -18.91 -14.29
N PHE A 210 -2.21 -20.15 -14.70
CA PHE A 210 -1.00 -20.90 -14.33
C PHE A 210 -0.79 -21.05 -12.83
N ALA A 211 -1.88 -20.93 -12.05
CA ALA A 211 -1.85 -20.90 -10.60
C ALA A 211 -3.07 -21.67 -10.04
N ARG A 212 -2.86 -22.34 -8.91
CA ARG A 212 -3.90 -23.13 -8.22
C ARG A 212 -4.48 -22.40 -7.01
N ASP A 213 -3.78 -21.38 -6.54
CA ASP A 213 -4.12 -20.57 -5.37
C ASP A 213 -5.12 -19.44 -5.68
N ASN A 214 -5.39 -19.17 -6.96
CA ASN A 214 -6.41 -18.18 -7.36
C ASN A 214 -7.81 -18.55 -6.85
N CYS A 215 -8.52 -17.52 -6.40
CA CYS A 215 -9.95 -17.58 -6.17
C CYS A 215 -10.70 -17.42 -7.52
N VAL A 216 -11.26 -18.52 -8.03
CA VAL A 216 -11.97 -18.54 -9.32
C VAL A 216 -13.48 -18.59 -9.08
N PHE A 217 -14.19 -17.60 -9.60
CA PHE A 217 -15.65 -17.49 -9.53
C PHE A 217 -16.30 -18.01 -10.81
N ASP A 218 -17.43 -18.69 -10.65
CA ASP A 218 -18.29 -19.09 -11.78
C ASP A 218 -18.94 -17.86 -12.45
N TYR A 219 -19.36 -18.02 -13.71
CA TYR A 219 -20.06 -16.98 -14.44
C TYR A 219 -21.32 -16.50 -13.69
N LYS A 220 -22.07 -17.45 -13.11
CA LYS A 220 -23.33 -17.23 -12.37
C LYS A 220 -23.15 -16.75 -10.93
N THR A 221 -21.92 -16.59 -10.44
CA THR A 221 -21.69 -16.05 -9.09
C THR A 221 -22.31 -14.66 -8.98
N LYS A 222 -23.12 -14.44 -7.94
CA LYS A 222 -23.75 -13.15 -7.63
C LYS A 222 -22.70 -12.17 -7.07
N LEU A 223 -21.83 -11.69 -7.94
CA LEU A 223 -20.85 -10.65 -7.67
C LEU A 223 -21.20 -9.42 -8.49
N ASP A 224 -21.16 -8.25 -7.85
CA ASP A 224 -21.42 -6.97 -8.51
C ASP A 224 -20.45 -6.79 -9.70
N PRO A 225 -20.95 -6.57 -10.92
CA PRO A 225 -20.11 -6.34 -12.11
C PRO A 225 -19.23 -5.09 -12.04
N SER A 226 -19.46 -4.19 -11.09
CA SER A 226 -18.55 -3.06 -10.80
C SER A 226 -17.28 -3.51 -10.08
N ILE A 227 -17.31 -4.65 -9.38
CA ILE A 227 -16.18 -5.26 -8.68
C ILE A 227 -15.37 -6.15 -9.63
N LEU A 228 -16.05 -7.10 -10.31
CA LEU A 228 -15.37 -8.03 -11.21
C LEU A 228 -16.32 -8.59 -12.27
N ARG A 229 -16.04 -8.32 -13.55
CA ARG A 229 -16.84 -8.81 -14.67
C ARG A 229 -16.38 -10.19 -15.15
N PRO A 230 -17.25 -10.96 -15.82
CA PRO A 230 -16.83 -12.18 -16.47
C PRO A 230 -15.66 -11.97 -17.45
N GLY A 231 -14.59 -12.75 -17.27
CA GLY A 231 -13.34 -12.66 -18.04
C GLY A 231 -12.29 -11.73 -17.42
N GLU A 232 -12.62 -10.99 -16.36
CA GLU A 232 -11.70 -10.13 -15.64
C GLU A 232 -11.07 -10.84 -14.44
N GLY A 233 -9.91 -10.33 -14.04
CA GLY A 233 -9.17 -10.65 -12.83
C GLY A 233 -8.23 -9.51 -12.47
#